data_AF-A0A2H9ULS7-F1
#
_entry.id   AF-A0A2H9ULS7-F1
#
_cell.length_a   1.000
_cell.length_b   1.000
_cell.length_c   1.000
_cell.angle_alpha   90.00
_cell.angle_beta   90.00
_cell.angle_gamma   90.00
#
_symmetry.space_group_name_H-M   'P 1'
#
loop_
_entity.id
_entity.type
_entity.pdbx_description
1 polymer ?
#
loop_
_entity_poly.entity_id
_entity_poly.type
_entity_poly.pdbx_seq_one_letter_code
_entity_poly.pdbx_strand_id
1 'polypeptide(L)'
;MKKILYISILSFALTSVSLFYQRYIPINRIVVDQIEEVHRLAGGFPFVFLIDGDFTSPANNISVLFIFWDQDEFLFNYFLLNYLFWLSVLLAFYFMKKKFKIL
;
A
#
# COMPACT_ATOMS: atom_id res chain seq x y z
N MET A 1 3.59 -20.54 17.93
CA MET A 1 4.36 -19.30 17.64
C MET A 1 4.82 -19.23 16.19
N LYS A 2 5.54 -20.22 15.63
CA LYS A 2 6.02 -20.21 14.23
C LYS A 2 4.95 -19.89 13.17
N LYS A 3 3.72 -20.42 13.31
CA LYS A 3 2.60 -20.15 12.37
C LYS A 3 2.14 -18.69 12.39
N ILE A 4 2.09 -18.06 13.56
CA ILE A 4 1.70 -16.65 13.69
C ILE A 4 2.79 -15.76 13.07
N LEU A 5 4.06 -16.06 13.34
CA LEU A 5 5.19 -15.36 12.71
C LEU A 5 5.14 -15.47 11.18
N TYR A 6 4.83 -16.65 10.64
CA TYR A 6 4.67 -16.85 9.20
C TYR A 6 3.53 -15.99 8.63
N ILE A 7 2.37 -15.96 9.30
CA ILE A 7 1.24 -15.11 8.91
C ILE A 7 1.63 -13.63 8.93
N SER A 8 2.36 -13.18 9.96
CA SER A 8 2.84 -11.79 10.05
C SER A 8 3.79 -11.43 8.90
N ILE A 9 4.76 -12.29 8.58
CA ILE A 9 5.69 -12.08 7.45
C ILE A 9 4.92 -12.07 6.12
N LEU A 10 3.98 -12.99 5.94
CA LEU A 10 3.15 -13.06 4.75
C LEU A 10 2.27 -11.82 4.60
N SER A 11 1.72 -11.29 5.69
CA SER A 11 0.94 -10.05 5.70
C SER A 11 1.78 -8.86 5.26
N PHE A 12 3.03 -8.79 5.73
CA PHE A 12 3.97 -7.77 5.30
C PHE A 12 4.29 -7.90 3.80
N ALA A 13 4.56 -9.13 3.31
CA ALA A 13 4.81 -9.37 1.90
C ALA A 13 3.61 -8.98 1.01
N LEU A 14 2.38 -9.32 1.42
CA LEU A 14 1.16 -8.90 0.72
C LEU A 14 1.00 -7.38 0.71
N THR A 15 1.32 -6.71 1.81
CA THR A 15 1.31 -5.24 1.89
C THR A 15 2.32 -4.64 0.90
N SER A 16 3.54 -5.16 0.85
CA SER A 16 4.56 -4.73 -0.10
C SER A 16 4.15 -4.98 -1.56
N VAL A 17 3.60 -6.15 -1.87
CA VAL A 17 3.14 -6.48 -3.23
C VAL A 17 1.94 -5.63 -3.63
N SER A 18 1.09 -5.23 -2.68
CA SER A 18 -0.06 -4.35 -2.96
C SER A 18 0.35 -2.99 -3.51
N LEU A 19 1.62 -2.58 -3.34
CA LEU A 19 2.16 -1.37 -3.92
C LEU A 19 2.12 -1.39 -5.46
N PHE A 20 2.24 -2.56 -6.09
CA PHE A 20 2.15 -2.71 -7.54
C PHE A 20 0.74 -2.46 -8.08
N TYR A 21 -0.27 -2.42 -7.21
CA TYR A 21 -1.59 -1.93 -7.59
C TYR A 21 -1.58 -0.40 -7.55
N GLN A 22 -1.36 0.19 -8.73
CA GLN A 22 -1.25 1.64 -8.91
C GLN A 22 -2.50 2.21 -9.56
N ARG A 23 -2.93 3.39 -9.10
CA ARG A 23 -4.06 4.13 -9.66
C ARG A 23 -3.88 5.63 -9.47
N TYR A 24 -4.52 6.41 -10.34
CA TYR A 24 -4.61 7.85 -10.15
C TYR A 24 -5.60 8.18 -9.04
N ILE A 25 -5.19 9.03 -8.09
CA ILE A 25 -6.05 9.60 -7.07
C ILE A 25 -5.97 11.12 -7.11
N PRO A 26 -7.09 11.83 -6.86
CA PRO A 26 -7.06 13.26 -6.68
C PRO A 26 -6.44 13.62 -5.33
N ILE A 27 -5.55 14.61 -5.33
CA ILE A 27 -4.89 15.13 -4.12
C ILE A 27 -4.84 16.64 -4.21
N ASN A 28 -5.17 17.31 -3.10
CA ASN A 28 -5.05 18.75 -2.98
C ASN A 28 -3.58 19.11 -2.72
N ARG A 29 -2.98 19.89 -3.62
CA ARG A 29 -1.60 20.38 -3.51
C ARG A 29 -1.57 21.89 -3.70
N ILE A 30 -0.58 22.53 -3.08
CA ILE A 30 -0.34 23.96 -3.26
C ILE A 30 0.42 24.13 -4.58
N VAL A 31 -0.21 24.76 -5.56
CA VAL A 31 0.37 25.10 -6.87
C VAL A 31 0.30 26.62 -6.98
N VAL A 32 1.47 27.28 -7.04
CA VAL A 32 1.59 28.74 -7.25
C VAL A 32 0.60 29.53 -6.39
N ASP A 33 0.71 29.36 -5.06
CA ASP A 33 -0.11 30.01 -4.02
C ASP A 33 -1.62 29.67 -4.01
N GLN A 34 -2.07 28.67 -4.77
CA GLN A 34 -3.45 28.17 -4.74
C GLN A 34 -3.51 26.68 -4.40
N ILE A 35 -4.57 26.24 -3.73
CA ILE A 35 -4.83 24.80 -3.51
C ILE A 35 -5.58 24.28 -4.74
N GLU A 36 -4.93 23.42 -5.51
CA GLU A 36 -5.51 22.78 -6.69
C GLU A 36 -5.59 21.26 -6.49
N GLU A 37 -6.64 20.65 -7.05
CA GLU A 37 -6.82 19.20 -7.08
C GLU A 37 -6.04 18.62 -8.26
N VAL A 38 -4.95 17.91 -7.96
CA VAL A 38 -4.07 17.30 -8.96
C VAL A 38 -4.20 15.79 -8.90
N HIS A 39 -4.32 15.15 -10.05
CA HIS A 39 -4.33 13.69 -10.13
C HIS A 39 -2.90 13.16 -10.02
N ARG A 40 -2.64 12.35 -9.00
CA ARG A 40 -1.33 11.74 -8.75
C ARG A 40 -1.42 10.23 -8.84
N LEU A 41 -0.37 9.63 -9.41
CA LEU A 41 -0.22 8.19 -9.39
C LEU A 41 0.07 7.76 -7.95
N ALA A 42 -0.63 6.75 -7.48
CA ALA A 42 -0.44 6.27 -6.12
C ALA A 42 -0.60 4.76 -6.03
N GLY A 43 0.18 4.15 -5.14
CA GLY A 43 0.27 2.71 -4.94
C GLY A 43 -0.29 2.27 -3.60
N GLY A 44 -0.85 1.06 -3.59
CA GLY A 44 -1.31 0.38 -2.38
C GLY A 44 -2.75 -0.12 -2.48
N PHE A 45 -3.00 -1.27 -1.84
CA PHE A 45 -4.32 -1.86 -1.79
C PHE A 45 -4.58 -2.61 -0.46
N PRO A 46 -5.77 -2.45 0.15
CA PRO A 46 -6.89 -1.59 -0.27
C PRO A 46 -6.67 -0.08 -0.08
N PHE A 47 -5.82 0.31 0.87
CA PHE A 47 -5.54 1.73 1.13
C PHE A 47 -4.32 2.19 0.35
N VAL A 48 -4.35 3.41 -0.16
CA VAL A 48 -3.17 4.03 -0.78
C VAL A 48 -2.20 4.42 0.32
N PHE A 49 -0.92 4.07 0.17
CA PHE A 49 0.10 4.41 1.18
C PHE A 49 1.41 4.95 0.60
N LEU A 50 1.54 4.98 -0.72
CA LEU A 50 2.63 5.67 -1.40
C LEU A 50 2.04 6.49 -2.52
N ILE A 51 2.36 7.78 -2.56
CA ILE A 51 1.88 8.73 -3.55
C ILE A 51 3.08 9.32 -4.26
N ASP A 52 3.04 9.35 -5.59
CA ASP A 52 4.08 9.97 -6.41
C ASP A 52 4.15 11.49 -6.14
N GLY A 53 5.34 11.96 -5.80
CA GLY A 53 5.59 13.32 -5.32
C GLY A 53 5.54 14.40 -6.37
N ASP A 54 6.14 14.11 -7.53
CA ASP A 54 6.33 15.06 -8.61
C ASP A 54 6.12 14.37 -9.96
N PHE A 55 5.85 15.15 -11.00
CA PHE A 55 5.55 14.66 -12.37
C PHE A 55 6.74 13.94 -13.04
N THR A 56 7.76 13.57 -12.26
CA THR A 56 9.07 13.07 -12.65
C THR A 56 9.18 11.56 -12.56
N SER A 57 8.11 10.78 -12.35
CA SER A 57 8.17 9.34 -12.63
C SER A 57 8.24 9.11 -14.14
N PRO A 58 9.41 8.72 -14.69
CA PRO A 58 9.53 8.50 -16.13
C PRO A 58 8.67 7.27 -16.46
N ALA A 59 7.79 7.42 -17.45
CA ALA A 59 6.95 6.33 -17.99
C ALA A 59 5.72 5.90 -17.15
N ASN A 60 5.12 6.79 -16.35
CA ASN A 60 3.76 6.60 -15.83
C ASN A 60 3.60 5.42 -14.84
N ASN A 61 4.69 5.07 -14.14
CA ASN A 61 4.76 3.89 -13.29
C ASN A 61 5.61 4.22 -12.07
N ILE A 62 5.08 4.02 -10.86
CA ILE A 62 5.86 4.12 -9.62
C ILE A 62 6.84 2.96 -9.62
N SER A 63 8.08 3.24 -9.99
CA SER A 63 9.14 2.24 -9.99
C SER A 63 9.61 2.00 -8.56
N VAL A 64 9.80 0.73 -8.20
CA VAL A 64 10.28 0.31 -6.88
C VAL A 64 11.65 0.93 -6.52
N LEU A 65 12.43 1.31 -7.54
CA LEU A 65 13.70 2.03 -7.37
C LEU A 65 13.53 3.48 -6.88
N PHE A 66 12.36 4.08 -7.05
CA PHE A 66 12.10 5.49 -6.77
C PHE A 66 11.33 5.72 -5.47
N ILE A 67 10.91 4.66 -4.76
CA ILE A 67 10.21 4.72 -3.45
C ILE A 67 10.99 5.54 -2.39
N PHE A 68 12.30 5.71 -2.59
CA PHE A 68 13.18 6.47 -1.69
C PHE A 68 13.76 7.73 -2.33
N TRP A 69 13.32 8.11 -3.54
CA TRP A 69 13.65 9.42 -4.06
C TRP A 69 12.72 10.42 -3.37
N ASP A 70 13.32 11.49 -2.85
CA ASP A 70 12.82 12.49 -1.89
C ASP A 70 11.54 13.26 -2.30
N GLN A 71 10.79 12.77 -3.28
CA GLN A 71 9.55 13.34 -3.78
C GLN A 71 8.33 12.55 -3.28
N ASP A 72 8.41 11.21 -3.17
CA ASP A 72 7.24 10.39 -2.85
C ASP A 72 6.69 10.64 -1.43
N GLU A 73 5.37 10.78 -1.32
CA GLU A 73 4.70 10.91 -0.04
C GLU A 73 4.31 9.52 0.49
N PHE A 74 5.04 9.07 1.51
CA PHE A 74 4.76 7.81 2.20
C PHE A 74 3.82 8.01 3.39
N LEU A 75 2.63 7.44 3.29
CA LEU A 75 1.61 7.53 4.32
C LEU A 75 1.70 6.34 5.28
N PHE A 76 2.57 6.45 6.29
CA PHE A 76 2.85 5.37 7.25
C PHE A 76 1.58 4.80 7.93
N ASN A 77 0.61 5.66 8.28
CA ASN A 77 -0.63 5.21 8.90
C ASN A 77 -1.45 4.29 7.97
N TYR A 78 -1.51 4.61 6.68
CA TYR A 78 -2.22 3.79 5.70
C TYR A 78 -1.44 2.53 5.33
N PHE A 79 -0.11 2.57 5.37
CA PHE A 79 0.72 1.36 5.29
C PHE A 79 0.39 0.39 6.45
N LEU A 80 0.30 0.91 7.67
CA LEU A 80 -0.04 0.11 8.85
C LEU A 80 -1.47 -0.44 8.76
N LEU A 81 -2.43 0.35 8.28
CA LEU A 81 -3.80 -0.12 8.03
C LEU A 81 -3.86 -1.24 6.98
N ASN A 82 -3.08 -1.15 5.90
CA ASN A 82 -2.98 -2.26 4.93
C ASN A 82 -2.39 -3.51 5.54
N TYR A 83 -1.33 -3.38 6.33
CA TYR A 83 -0.74 -4.50 7.03
C TYR A 83 -1.76 -5.19 7.93
N LEU A 84 -2.50 -4.42 8.73
CA LEU A 84 -3.56 -4.94 9.60
C LEU A 84 -4.70 -5.57 8.79
N PHE A 85 -5.07 -5.00 7.65
CA PHE A 85 -6.06 -5.57 6.74
C PHE A 85 -5.62 -6.96 6.26
N TRP A 86 -4.44 -7.09 5.67
CA TRP A 86 -3.93 -8.37 5.19
C TRP A 86 -3.73 -9.39 6.31
N LEU A 87 -3.27 -8.94 7.47
CA LEU A 87 -3.17 -9.76 8.67
C LEU A 87 -4.53 -10.30 9.10
N SER A 88 -5.55 -9.46 9.13
CA SER A 88 -6.91 -9.86 9.51
C SER A 88 -7.50 -10.87 8.53
N VAL A 89 -7.30 -10.68 7.23
CA VAL A 89 -7.76 -11.60 6.18
C VAL A 89 -7.09 -12.96 6.32
N LEU A 90 -5.77 -12.99 6.46
CA LEU A 90 -5.03 -14.25 6.63
C LEU A 90 -5.39 -14.97 7.94
N LEU A 91 -5.59 -14.23 9.04
CA LEU A 91 -6.06 -14.80 10.29
C LEU A 91 -7.47 -15.36 10.15
N ALA A 92 -8.39 -14.66 9.48
CA ALA A 92 -9.73 -15.14 9.21
C ALA A 92 -9.69 -16.46 8.42
N PHE A 93 -8.92 -16.54 7.34
CA PHE A 93 -8.73 -17.80 6.59
C PHE A 93 -8.12 -18.91 7.45
N TYR A 94 -7.12 -18.59 8.27
CA TYR A 94 -6.49 -19.55 9.18
C TYR A 94 -7.50 -20.12 10.20
N PHE A 95 -8.32 -19.27 10.82
CA PHE A 95 -9.34 -19.69 11.77
C PHE A 95 -10.48 -20.44 11.09
N MET A 96 -10.91 -20.03 9.89
CA MET A 96 -11.91 -20.76 9.11
C MET A 96 -11.39 -22.17 8.77
N LYS A 97 -10.17 -22.31 8.25
CA LYS A 97 -9.57 -23.62 7.98
C LYS A 97 -9.55 -24.50 9.22
N LYS A 98 -9.17 -23.93 10.38
CA LYS A 98 -9.14 -24.64 11.66
C LYS A 98 -10.53 -25.07 12.14
N LYS A 99 -11.54 -24.20 12.00
CA LYS A 99 -12.92 -24.45 12.43
C LYS A 99 -13.63 -25.47 11.55
N PHE A 100 -13.46 -25.38 10.24
CA PHE A 100 -14.18 -26.21 9.27
C PHE A 100 -13.45 -27.51 8.89
N LYS A 101 -12.23 -27.77 9.40
CA LYS A 101 -11.38 -28.92 9.00
C LYS A 101 -11.31 -29.09 7.47
N ILE A 102 -11.34 -27.98 6.73
CA ILE A 102 -11.17 -28.04 5.27
C ILE A 102 -9.70 -28.43 5.04
N LEU A 103 -9.52 -29.62 4.45
CA LEU A 103 -8.28 -30.43 4.33
C LEU A 103 -6.95 -29.68 4.51
#